data_AF-A0A2K8MDT4-F1
#
_entry.id   AF-A0A2K8MDT4-F1
#
_cell.length_a   1.000
_cell.length_b   1.000
_cell.length_c   1.000
_cell.angle_alpha   90.00
_cell.angle_beta   90.00
_cell.angle_gamma   90.00
#
_symmetry.space_group_name_H-M   'P 1'
#
loop_
_entity.id
_entity.type
_entity.pdbx_description
1 polymer ?
#
loop_
_entity_poly.entity_id
_entity_poly.type
_entity_poly.pdbx_seq_one_letter_code
_entity_poly.pdbx_strand_id
1 'polypeptide(L)' 'MSVLDEIMIDMSIVLGSAEIPIRQMLKMSRGAMIPLDCGQDDPSLVYVNGELVARGRILVDGENMSLEISELVKKSRN' A
#
# COMPACT_ATOMS: atom_id res chain seq x y z
N MET A 1 27.70 6.27 13.46
CA MET A 1 26.23 6.23 13.39
C MET A 1 25.76 7.63 13.08
N SER A 2 25.17 7.80 11.90
CA SER A 2 24.61 9.09 11.47
C SER A 2 23.27 9.25 12.16
N VAL A 3 22.92 10.46 12.62
CA VAL A 3 21.60 10.74 13.21
C VAL A 3 20.45 10.34 12.28
N LEU A 4 20.70 10.29 10.97
CA LEU A 4 19.74 9.88 9.95
C LEU A 4 19.31 8.41 10.05
N ASP A 5 20.15 7.53 10.61
CA ASP A 5 19.89 6.08 10.65
C ASP A 5 18.81 5.70 11.69
N GLU A 6 18.58 6.58 12.68
CA GLU A 6 17.64 6.36 13.80
C GLU A 6 16.28 7.06 13.59
N ILE A 7 16.11 7.74 12.45
CA ILE A 7 14.86 8.47 12.16
C ILE A 7 13.81 7.47 11.70
N MET A 8 12.77 7.32 12.52
CA MET A 8 11.58 6.54 12.18
C MET A 8 10.76 7.26 11.11
N ILE A 9 10.22 6.50 10.16
CA ILE A 9 9.36 6.99 9.08
C ILE A 9 8.05 6.21 9.05
N ASP A 10 6.98 6.88 8.62
CA ASP A 10 5.69 6.22 8.42
C ASP A 10 5.66 5.58 7.03
N MET A 11 5.55 4.26 7.04
CA MET A 11 5.39 3.44 5.84
C MET A 11 3.97 2.86 5.80
N SER A 12 3.35 2.91 4.63
CA SER A 12 2.05 2.31 4.37
C SER A 12 2.13 1.36 3.19
N ILE A 13 1.55 0.18 3.35
CA ILE A 13 1.41 -0.81 2.29
C ILE A 13 -0.06 -0.78 1.84
N VAL A 14 -0.28 -0.55 0.55
CA VAL A 14 -1.62 -0.43 -0.04
C VAL A 14 -1.84 -1.60 -0.97
N LEU A 15 -2.84 -2.43 -0.64
CA LEU A 15 -3.27 -3.56 -1.48
C LEU A 15 -3.84 -3.07 -2.82
N GLY A 16 -4.71 -2.06 -2.77
CA GLY A 16 -5.38 -1.47 -3.91
C GLY A 16 -6.21 -0.26 -3.50
N SER A 17 -6.83 0.40 -4.48
CA SER A 17 -7.64 1.60 -4.32
C SER A 17 -9.00 1.46 -4.99
N ALA A 18 -9.94 2.34 -4.65
CA ALA A 18 -11.23 2.41 -5.32
C ALA A 18 -11.74 3.85 -5.34
N GLU A 19 -12.10 4.34 -6.52
CA GLU A 19 -12.82 5.61 -6.66
C GLU A 19 -14.32 5.35 -6.57
N ILE A 20 -14.95 5.88 -5.52
CA ILE A 20 -16.38 5.72 -5.28
C ILE A 20 -17.07 7.08 -5.18
N PRO A 21 -18.27 7.27 -5.76
CA PRO A 21 -19.03 8.49 -5.56
C PRO A 21 -19.38 8.71 -4.08
N ILE A 22 -19.27 9.94 -3.58
CA ILE A 22 -19.57 10.29 -2.18
C ILE A 22 -20.95 9.75 -1.74
N ARG A 23 -21.96 9.84 -2.62
CA ARG A 23 -23.31 9.32 -2.34
C ARG A 23 -23.33 7.82 -2.05
N GLN A 24 -22.50 7.04 -2.73
CA GLN A 24 -22.39 5.59 -2.51
C GLN A 24 -21.69 5.32 -1.18
N MET A 25 -20.60 6.03 -0.88
CA MET A 25 -19.89 5.94 0.39
C MET A 25 -20.81 6.22 1.59
N LEU A 26 -21.62 7.28 1.52
CA LEU A 26 -22.59 7.64 2.57
C LEU A 26 -23.71 6.61 2.78
N LYS A 27 -23.97 5.75 1.78
CA LYS A 27 -24.98 4.69 1.85
C LYS A 27 -24.40 3.35 2.30
N MET A 28 -23.08 3.24 2.46
CA MET A 28 -22.46 1.99 2.90
C MET A 28 -22.91 1.64 4.31
N SER A 29 -23.21 0.37 4.50
CA SER A 29 -23.60 -0.20 5.79
C SER A 29 -22.78 -1.45 6.07
N ARG A 30 -22.96 -2.04 7.25
CA ARG A 30 -22.22 -3.25 7.65
C ARG A 30 -22.38 -4.33 6.59
N GLY A 31 -21.25 -4.83 6.08
CA GLY A 31 -21.21 -5.88 5.05
C GLY A 31 -21.15 -5.36 3.61
N ALA A 32 -21.03 -4.05 3.39
CA ALA A 32 -20.75 -3.52 2.06
C ALA A 32 -19.40 -4.05 1.54
N MET A 33 -19.40 -4.59 0.32
CA MET A 33 -18.18 -5.02 -0.39
C MET A 33 -17.78 -3.95 -1.41
N ILE A 34 -16.50 -3.59 -1.42
CA ILE A 34 -15.94 -2.59 -2.33
C ILE A 34 -14.92 -3.30 -3.21
N PRO A 35 -15.16 -3.40 -4.53
CA PRO A 35 -14.14 -3.91 -5.44
C PRO A 35 -12.99 -2.90 -5.50
N LEU A 36 -11.77 -3.41 -5.41
CA LEU A 36 -10.55 -2.61 -5.60
C LEU A 36 -10.11 -2.67 -7.07
N ASP A 37 -9.24 -1.76 -7.45
CA ASP A 37 -8.62 -1.65 -8.79
C ASP A 37 -7.46 -2.63 -9.02
N CYS A 38 -7.21 -3.56 -8.10
CA CYS A 38 -6.13 -4.54 -8.15
C CYS A 38 -6.64 -5.98 -8.31
N GLY A 39 -5.96 -6.76 -9.13
CA GLY A 39 -6.10 -8.22 -9.22
C GLY A 39 -5.26 -8.96 -8.19
N GLN A 40 -5.42 -10.29 -8.11
CA GLN A 40 -4.64 -11.15 -7.21
C GLN A 40 -3.13 -11.16 -7.55
N ASP A 41 -2.79 -10.94 -8.81
CA ASP A 41 -1.40 -10.95 -9.29
C ASP A 41 -0.74 -9.56 -9.28
N ASP A 42 -1.51 -8.50 -8.98
CA ASP A 42 -0.99 -7.14 -8.98
C ASP A 42 -0.14 -6.89 -7.73
N PRO A 43 1.04 -6.26 -7.88
CA PRO A 43 1.88 -5.97 -6.74
C PRO A 43 1.25 -4.87 -5.87
N SER A 44 1.30 -5.05 -4.56
CA SER A 44 0.94 -4.03 -3.59
C SER A 44 1.92 -2.86 -3.64
N LEU A 45 1.40 -1.67 -3.35
CA LEU A 45 2.16 -0.42 -3.41
C LEU A 45 2.73 -0.08 -2.04
N VAL A 46 3.98 0.37 -2.00
CA VAL A 46 4.65 0.81 -0.77
C VAL A 46 4.82 2.31 -0.80
N TYR A 47 4.21 2.98 0.16
CA TYR A 47 4.30 4.42 0.34
C TYR A 47 5.13 4.75 1.58
N VAL A 48 5.94 5.78 1.48
CA VAL A 48 6.60 6.42 2.63
C VAL A 48 6.20 7.88 2.62
N ASN A 49 5.60 8.35 3.72
CA ASN A 49 5.08 9.73 3.82
C ASN A 49 4.19 10.15 2.63
N GLY A 50 3.43 9.20 2.08
CA GLY A 50 2.54 9.43 0.93
C GLY A 50 3.21 9.38 -0.46
N GLU A 51 4.52 9.16 -0.55
CA GLU A 51 5.23 8.99 -1.82
C GLU A 51 5.44 7.50 -2.14
N LEU A 52 5.14 7.08 -3.37
CA LEU A 52 5.36 5.71 -3.82
C LEU A 52 6.87 5.42 -3.93
N VAL A 53 7.37 4.47 -3.16
CA VAL A 53 8.80 4.13 -3.12
C VAL A 53 9.11 2.72 -3.62
N ALA A 54 8.14 1.81 -3.56
CA ALA A 54 8.34 0.44 -4.00
C ALA A 54 7.02 -0.25 -4.38
N ARG A 55 7.16 -1.41 -5.02
CA ARG A 55 6.11 -2.38 -5.28
C ARG A 55 6.55 -3.72 -4.69
N GLY A 56 5.59 -4.54 -4.26
CA GLY A 56 5.90 -5.83 -3.65
C GLY A 56 4.73 -6.81 -3.65
N ARG A 57 5.01 -8.04 -3.23
CA ARG A 57 3.99 -9.08 -3.05
C ARG A 57 3.77 -9.34 -1.58
N ILE A 58 2.50 -9.38 -1.18
CA ILE A 58 2.14 -9.76 0.19
C ILE A 58 2.24 -11.28 0.29
N LEU A 59 3.00 -11.73 1.28
CA LEU A 59 3.16 -13.12 1.67
C LEU A 59 2.48 -13.29 3.03
N VAL A 60 1.58 -14.25 3.14
CA VAL A 60 0.90 -14.57 4.40
C VAL A 60 1.44 -15.91 4.89
N ASP A 61 2.01 -15.93 6.08
CA ASP A 61 2.50 -17.13 6.75
C ASP A 61 1.80 -17.28 8.10
N GLY A 62 0.76 -18.12 8.12
CA GLY A 62 -0.14 -18.27 9.27
C GLY A 62 -0.85 -16.96 9.59
N GLU A 63 -0.51 -16.36 10.73
CA GLU A 63 -1.06 -15.07 11.19
C GLU A 63 -0.17 -13.88 10.80
N ASN A 64 1.02 -14.13 10.26
CA ASN A 64 1.97 -13.08 9.91
C ASN A 64 1.78 -12.66 8.46
N MET A 65 1.74 -11.34 8.23
CA MET A 65 1.79 -10.76 6.89
C MET A 65 3.16 -10.14 6.68
N SER A 66 3.77 -10.45 5.55
CA SER A 66 5.07 -9.91 5.14
C SER A 66 4.97 -9.40 3.71
N LEU A 67 5.89 -8.51 3.33
CA LEU A 67 5.95 -7.97 1.98
C LEU A 67 7.33 -8.28 1.39
N GLU A 68 7.35 -9.00 0.28
CA GLU A 68 8.54 -9.15 -0.54
C GLU A 68 8.59 -8.00 -1.55
N ILE A 69 9.64 -7.16 -1.48
CA ILE A 69 9.83 -6.06 -2.42
C ILE A 69 10.19 -6.63 -3.81
N SER A 70 9.35 -6.36 -4.80
CA SER A 70 9.56 -6.79 -6.19
C SER A 70 10.29 -5.74 -7.01
N GLU A 71 10.00 -4.45 -6.79
CA GLU A 71 10.59 -3.34 -7.52
C GLU A 71 10.74 -2.11 -6.64
N LEU A 72 11.89 -1.43 -6.73
CA LEU A 72 12.09 -0.11 -6.13
C LEU A 72 11.79 0.98 -7.16
N VAL A 73 10.92 1.91 -6.80
CA VAL A 73 10.61 3.07 -7.64
C VAL A 73 11.75 4.06 -7.47
N LYS A 74 12.55 4.24 -8.52
CA LYS A 74 13.61 5.27 -8.53
C LYS A 74 12.97 6.64 -8.51
N LYS A 75 13.23 7.40 -7.45
CA LYS A 75 12.93 8.83 -7.43
C LYS A 75 13.76 9.50 -8.52
N SER A 76 13.10 10.03 -9.55
CA SER A 76 13.76 10.89 -10.52
C SER A 76 14.25 12.11 -9.76
N ARG A 77 15.56 12.18 -9.55
CA ARG A 77 16.21 13.28 -8.85
C ARG A 77 16.13 14.49 -9.79
N ASN A 78 15.13 15.34 -9.57
CA ASN A 78 15.06 16.66 -10.18
C ASN A 78 15.67 17.69 -9.22
#